data_AF-A0A959UUP0-F1
#
_entry.id   AF-A0A959UUP0-F1
#
_cell.length_a   1.000
_cell.length_b   1.000
_cell.length_c   1.000
_cell.angle_alpha   90.00
_cell.angle_beta   90.00
_cell.angle_gamma   90.00
#
_symmetry.space_group_name_H-M   'P 1'
#
loop_
_entity.id
_entity.type
_entity.pdbx_description
1 polymer ?
#
loop_
_entity_poly.entity_id
_entity_poly.type
_entity_poly.pdbx_seq_one_letter_code
_entity_poly.pdbx_strand_id
1 'polypeptide(L)'
;GEFSMSYSPWLRNLVPDMSLAYLAGYKKLSNKRSAIGGSLRYFSLGNITFTDINGAVIRDFKPTEFAVDLAFSQQFSDYFSGGIAIRYINSNLTGGISVQGANSKAGQSVAADVSFFYTKPELDLGDKEGTFSFGMNISNIGAKMSYTETARQDFIPMNMRLGPAFTLDLDQYNSITFNLDINKLLVPTPPIYKLDSAGAVEIDPTTGEFVIASGKDPNVGVAQGIIQSFSDAPGNV
;
A
#
# COMPACT_ATOMS: atom_id res chain seq x y z
N GLY A 1 -0.08 4.46 -26.76
CA GLY A 1 -0.43 4.82 -25.37
C GLY A 1 -1.85 4.36 -25.16
N GLU A 2 -2.17 3.93 -23.95
CA GLU A 2 -3.45 3.31 -23.64
C GLU A 2 -4.04 3.97 -22.40
N PHE A 3 -5.35 3.85 -22.27
CA PHE A 3 -6.14 4.38 -21.17
C PHE A 3 -7.11 3.30 -20.70
N SER A 4 -7.32 3.20 -19.40
CA SER A 4 -8.29 2.32 -18.79
C SER A 4 -9.06 3.02 -17.68
N MET A 5 -10.32 2.60 -17.52
CA MET A 5 -11.20 3.02 -16.45
C MET A 5 -11.90 1.79 -15.89
N SER A 6 -11.98 1.71 -14.57
CA SER A 6 -12.79 0.69 -13.88
C SER A 6 -13.56 1.30 -12.72
N TYR A 7 -14.69 0.68 -12.40
CA TYR A 7 -15.55 1.06 -11.30
C TYR A 7 -16.06 -0.21 -10.62
N SER A 8 -15.85 -0.30 -9.31
CA SER A 8 -16.23 -1.46 -8.50
C SER A 8 -17.08 -1.00 -7.32
N PRO A 9 -18.38 -1.33 -7.28
CA PRO A 9 -19.18 -1.14 -6.08
C PRO A 9 -18.66 -2.04 -4.95
N TRP A 10 -18.59 -1.52 -3.73
CA TRP A 10 -18.01 -2.23 -2.60
C TRP A 10 -19.01 -2.38 -1.46
N LEU A 11 -19.19 -3.61 -0.96
CA LEU A 11 -20.09 -3.97 0.15
C LEU A 11 -21.45 -3.25 0.13
N ARG A 12 -22.14 -3.25 -1.03
CA ARG A 12 -23.43 -2.56 -1.21
C ARG A 12 -24.52 -2.96 -0.21
N ASN A 13 -24.44 -4.16 0.35
CA ASN A 13 -25.38 -4.64 1.36
C ASN A 13 -25.18 -3.99 2.74
N LEU A 14 -24.02 -3.39 3.00
CA LEU A 14 -23.71 -2.68 4.24
C LEU A 14 -23.92 -1.17 4.04
N VAL A 15 -23.32 -0.60 2.99
CA VAL A 15 -23.48 0.81 2.64
C VAL A 15 -23.74 0.91 1.13
N PRO A 16 -24.95 1.31 0.69
CA PRO A 16 -25.33 1.28 -0.72
C PRO A 16 -24.43 2.12 -1.64
N ASP A 17 -23.84 3.19 -1.10
CA ASP A 17 -23.10 4.21 -1.86
C ASP A 17 -21.58 4.09 -1.75
N MET A 18 -21.07 2.93 -1.33
CA MET A 18 -19.64 2.68 -1.24
C MET A 18 -19.08 2.13 -2.56
N SER A 19 -17.99 2.71 -3.03
CA SER A 19 -17.45 2.41 -4.37
C SER A 19 -15.98 2.79 -4.54
N LEU A 20 -15.29 2.04 -5.39
CA LEU A 20 -13.93 2.32 -5.84
C LEU A 20 -13.94 2.62 -7.34
N ALA A 21 -13.39 3.77 -7.73
CA ALA A 21 -13.12 4.13 -9.11
C ALA A 21 -11.60 4.17 -9.37
N TYR A 22 -11.18 3.70 -10.53
CA TYR A 22 -9.79 3.71 -10.95
C TYR A 22 -9.65 4.16 -12.39
N LEU A 23 -8.77 5.13 -12.62
CA LEU A 23 -8.38 5.62 -13.93
C LEU A 23 -6.87 5.43 -14.08
N ALA A 24 -6.43 4.88 -15.19
CA ALA A 24 -5.00 4.73 -15.47
C ALA A 24 -4.71 4.97 -16.94
N GLY A 25 -3.52 5.48 -17.22
CA GLY A 25 -3.04 5.62 -18.58
C GLY A 25 -1.54 5.62 -18.66
N TYR A 26 -1.01 5.19 -19.79
CA TYR A 26 0.42 5.22 -20.05
C TYR A 26 0.75 5.53 -21.50
N LYS A 27 1.96 6.03 -21.72
CA LYS A 27 2.49 6.34 -23.03
C LYS A 27 3.97 5.94 -23.09
N LYS A 28 4.31 5.06 -24.04
CA LYS A 28 5.71 4.81 -24.43
C LYS A 28 6.29 6.06 -25.09
N LEU A 29 7.50 6.43 -24.71
CA LEU A 29 8.24 7.55 -25.27
C LEU A 29 8.86 7.17 -26.63
N SER A 30 9.35 8.17 -27.36
CA SER A 30 9.86 8.00 -28.73
C SER A 30 11.03 7.01 -28.85
N ASN A 31 11.79 6.83 -27.77
CA ASN A 31 12.89 5.86 -27.72
C ASN A 31 12.43 4.39 -27.58
N LYS A 32 11.12 4.13 -27.46
CA LYS A 32 10.45 2.82 -27.28
C LYS A 32 10.86 2.02 -26.03
N ARG A 33 11.96 2.39 -25.36
CA ARG A 33 12.48 1.78 -24.13
C ARG A 33 12.00 2.47 -22.86
N SER A 34 11.32 3.59 -22.94
CA SER A 34 10.78 4.27 -21.75
C SER A 34 9.27 4.45 -21.86
N ALA A 35 8.59 4.51 -20.73
CA ALA A 35 7.20 4.90 -20.65
C ALA A 35 6.95 5.83 -19.47
N ILE A 36 5.99 6.73 -19.65
CA ILE A 36 5.39 7.50 -18.56
C ILE A 36 3.96 7.01 -18.36
N GLY A 37 3.50 7.03 -17.11
CA GLY A 37 2.14 6.65 -16.76
C GLY A 37 1.61 7.50 -15.62
N GLY A 38 0.29 7.48 -15.48
CA GLY A 38 -0.38 8.11 -14.35
C GLY A 38 -1.62 7.33 -13.98
N SER A 39 -2.04 7.47 -12.73
CA SER A 39 -3.28 6.86 -12.27
C SER A 39 -3.99 7.73 -11.24
N LEU A 40 -5.31 7.57 -11.14
CA LEU A 40 -6.15 8.14 -10.10
C LEU A 40 -7.00 7.01 -9.52
N ARG A 41 -6.84 6.74 -8.23
CA ARG A 41 -7.79 5.94 -7.44
C ARG A 41 -8.67 6.88 -6.63
N TYR A 42 -9.95 6.58 -6.60
CA TYR A 42 -10.93 7.30 -5.78
C TYR A 42 -11.82 6.30 -5.06
N PHE A 43 -11.84 6.37 -3.74
CA PHE A 43 -12.65 5.53 -2.88
C PHE A 43 -13.65 6.38 -2.12
N SER A 44 -14.93 6.04 -2.23
CA SER A 44 -16.03 6.65 -1.49
C SER A 44 -16.55 5.64 -0.50
N LEU A 45 -16.60 5.97 0.79
CA LEU A 45 -17.14 5.09 1.83
C LEU A 45 -18.67 5.12 1.89
N GLY A 46 -19.31 5.93 1.04
CA GLY A 46 -20.75 6.17 1.08
C GLY A 46 -21.12 7.24 2.12
N ASN A 47 -22.42 7.45 2.33
CA ASN A 47 -22.89 8.40 3.33
C ASN A 47 -22.85 7.78 4.73
N ILE A 48 -22.28 8.50 5.69
CA ILE A 48 -22.23 8.13 7.11
C ILE A 48 -22.87 9.23 7.93
N THR A 49 -23.81 8.85 8.79
CA THR A 49 -24.42 9.75 9.78
C THR A 49 -23.60 9.75 11.05
N PHE A 50 -23.00 10.88 11.39
CA PHE A 50 -22.30 11.08 12.65
C PHE A 50 -23.31 11.36 13.76
N THR A 51 -23.21 10.65 14.88
CA THR A 51 -24.06 10.86 16.07
C THR A 51 -23.22 11.19 17.30
N ASP A 52 -23.83 11.85 18.28
CA ASP A 52 -23.22 12.07 19.59
C ASP A 52 -23.38 10.84 20.52
N ILE A 53 -22.89 10.95 21.76
CA ILE A 53 -22.99 9.88 22.77
C ILE A 53 -24.43 9.58 23.21
N ASN A 54 -25.37 10.50 22.97
CA ASN A 54 -26.78 10.34 23.27
C ASN A 54 -27.59 9.83 22.05
N GLY A 55 -26.92 9.56 20.92
CA GLY A 55 -27.55 9.12 19.69
C GLY A 55 -28.19 10.23 18.86
N ALA A 56 -27.96 11.51 19.21
CA ALA A 56 -28.44 12.64 18.41
C ALA A 56 -27.57 12.80 17.16
N VAL A 57 -28.21 13.03 16.00
CA VAL A 57 -27.50 13.24 14.73
C VAL A 57 -26.75 14.57 14.76
N ILE A 58 -25.45 14.51 14.51
CA ILE A 58 -24.57 15.66 14.33
C ILE A 58 -24.66 16.15 12.88
N ARG A 59 -24.36 15.26 11.93
CA ARG A 59 -24.44 15.53 10.48
C ARG A 59 -24.27 14.25 9.66
N ASP A 60 -24.71 14.32 8.41
CA ASP A 60 -24.29 13.39 7.38
C ASP A 60 -22.96 13.85 6.75
N PHE A 61 -22.10 12.89 6.45
CA PHE A 61 -20.84 13.15 5.78
C PHE A 61 -20.48 11.97 4.89
N LYS A 62 -19.85 12.28 3.75
CA LYS A 62 -19.40 11.29 2.79
C LYS A 62 -17.88 11.21 2.83
N PRO A 63 -17.29 10.23 3.54
CA PRO A 63 -15.85 10.08 3.57
C PRO A 63 -15.33 9.65 2.20
N THR A 64 -14.22 10.27 1.81
CA THR A 64 -13.61 10.05 0.51
C THR A 64 -12.11 9.99 0.63
N GLU A 65 -11.51 9.09 -0.11
CA GLU A 65 -10.07 8.96 -0.24
C GLU A 65 -9.70 9.00 -1.72
N PHE A 66 -8.56 9.58 -2.06
CA PHE A 66 -8.02 9.50 -3.40
C PHE A 66 -6.50 9.37 -3.37
N ALA A 67 -5.98 8.73 -4.41
CA ALA A 67 -4.54 8.63 -4.64
C ALA A 67 -4.23 8.96 -6.09
N VAL A 68 -3.27 9.85 -6.31
CA VAL A 68 -2.76 10.24 -7.63
C VAL A 68 -1.36 9.71 -7.79
N ASP A 69 -1.13 8.96 -8.87
CA ASP A 69 0.16 8.39 -9.21
C ASP A 69 0.74 9.05 -10.46
N LEU A 70 2.05 9.25 -10.45
CA LEU A 70 2.87 9.51 -11.62
C LEU A 70 4.02 8.49 -11.65
N ALA A 71 4.19 7.81 -12.78
CA ALA A 71 5.15 6.73 -12.94
C ALA A 71 6.04 6.94 -14.16
N PHE A 72 7.28 6.49 -14.04
CA PHE A 72 8.23 6.37 -15.14
C PHE A 72 8.85 4.98 -15.12
N SER A 73 8.94 4.35 -16.28
CA SER A 73 9.63 3.06 -16.44
C SER A 73 10.62 3.10 -17.59
N GLN A 74 11.67 2.29 -17.44
CA GLN A 74 12.78 2.19 -18.36
C GLN A 74 13.16 0.72 -18.56
N GLN A 75 13.27 0.33 -19.81
CA GLN A 75 13.93 -0.89 -20.25
C GLN A 75 15.43 -0.59 -20.38
N PHE A 76 16.23 -1.30 -19.58
CA PHE A 76 17.69 -1.13 -19.50
C PHE A 76 18.42 -2.06 -20.48
N SER A 77 17.90 -3.27 -20.68
CA SER A 77 18.36 -4.24 -21.67
C SER A 77 17.16 -4.92 -22.34
N ASP A 78 17.40 -5.84 -23.26
CA ASP A 78 16.31 -6.56 -23.92
C ASP A 78 15.49 -7.43 -22.93
N TYR A 79 16.05 -7.73 -21.75
CA TYR A 79 15.41 -8.55 -20.72
C TYR A 79 15.10 -7.81 -19.42
N PHE A 80 15.84 -6.74 -19.09
CA PHE A 80 15.73 -6.04 -17.82
C PHE A 80 15.02 -4.70 -17.96
N SER A 81 14.10 -4.44 -17.05
CA SER A 81 13.41 -3.16 -16.90
C SER A 81 13.18 -2.81 -15.44
N GLY A 82 12.97 -1.53 -15.18
CA GLY A 82 12.60 -1.03 -13.86
C GLY A 82 11.71 0.19 -13.97
N GLY A 83 11.16 0.59 -12.84
CA GLY A 83 10.27 1.74 -12.77
C GLY A 83 10.27 2.37 -11.40
N ILE A 84 9.90 3.64 -11.40
CA ILE A 84 9.62 4.41 -10.20
C ILE A 84 8.23 5.02 -10.34
N ALA A 85 7.50 5.13 -9.23
CA ALA A 85 6.29 5.92 -9.17
C ALA A 85 6.30 6.81 -7.93
N ILE A 86 5.64 7.95 -8.03
CA ILE A 86 5.36 8.84 -6.91
C ILE A 86 3.85 8.91 -6.75
N ARG A 87 3.39 8.81 -5.50
CA ARG A 87 1.99 8.81 -5.12
C ARG A 87 1.70 9.93 -4.14
N TYR A 88 0.67 10.71 -4.41
CA TYR A 88 0.02 11.55 -3.40
C TYR A 88 -1.25 10.86 -2.92
N ILE A 89 -1.41 10.75 -1.61
CA ILE A 89 -2.55 10.12 -0.94
C ILE A 89 -3.26 11.18 -0.12
N ASN A 90 -4.58 11.25 -0.28
CA ASN A 90 -5.45 12.06 0.56
C ASN A 90 -6.61 11.19 1.06
N SER A 91 -6.85 11.21 2.36
CA SER A 91 -7.94 10.50 2.99
C SER A 91 -8.70 11.44 3.92
N ASN A 92 -9.97 11.69 3.61
CA ASN A 92 -10.84 12.52 4.43
C ASN A 92 -11.94 11.66 5.05
N LEU A 93 -11.67 11.17 6.25
CA LEU A 93 -12.57 10.26 6.97
C LEU A 93 -13.64 10.98 7.80
N THR A 94 -13.31 12.17 8.30
CA THR A 94 -14.10 12.83 9.36
C THR A 94 -14.69 14.16 8.93
N GLY A 95 -14.17 14.78 7.86
CA GLY A 95 -14.59 16.09 7.40
C GLY A 95 -14.36 17.23 8.40
N GLY A 96 -13.39 17.08 9.31
CA GLY A 96 -12.99 18.16 10.22
C GLY A 96 -13.84 18.31 11.50
N ILE A 97 -14.46 17.23 11.98
CA ILE A 97 -15.18 17.26 13.27
C ILE A 97 -14.18 17.40 14.42
N SER A 98 -14.54 18.21 15.42
CA SER A 98 -13.81 18.29 16.68
C SER A 98 -14.41 17.31 17.69
N VAL A 99 -13.59 16.40 18.22
CA VAL A 99 -14.02 15.43 19.25
C VAL A 99 -13.17 15.69 20.49
N GLN A 100 -13.82 16.05 21.61
CA GLN A 100 -13.16 16.31 22.90
C GLN A 100 -11.99 17.33 22.82
N GLY A 101 -12.12 18.37 22.00
CA GLY A 101 -11.12 19.45 21.89
C GLY A 101 -9.97 19.20 20.92
N ALA A 102 -9.93 18.02 20.27
CA ALA A 102 -9.00 17.75 19.18
C ALA A 102 -9.71 17.84 17.82
N ASN A 103 -9.17 18.68 16.93
CA ASN A 103 -9.68 18.80 15.57
C ASN A 103 -9.16 17.66 14.71
N SER A 104 -10.07 16.97 14.03
CA SER A 104 -9.69 16.02 12.98
C SER A 104 -9.35 16.74 11.69
N LYS A 105 -8.51 16.12 10.86
CA LYS A 105 -8.13 16.62 9.54
C LYS A 105 -8.01 15.47 8.55
N ALA A 106 -8.04 15.80 7.27
CA ALA A 106 -7.73 14.82 6.24
C ALA A 106 -6.28 14.33 6.41
N GLY A 107 -6.10 13.01 6.43
CA GLY A 107 -4.80 12.38 6.36
C GLY A 107 -4.21 12.61 4.97
N GLN A 108 -2.94 13.02 4.94
CA GLN A 108 -2.21 13.21 3.69
C GLN A 108 -0.86 12.51 3.78
N SER A 109 -0.43 11.90 2.68
CA SER A 109 0.89 11.29 2.58
C SER A 109 1.42 11.37 1.15
N VAL A 110 2.75 11.33 1.05
CA VAL A 110 3.47 11.15 -0.20
C VAL A 110 4.29 9.88 -0.09
N ALA A 111 4.23 9.06 -1.13
CA ALA A 111 4.93 7.79 -1.20
C ALA A 111 5.62 7.59 -2.55
N ALA A 112 6.56 6.65 -2.58
CA ALA A 112 7.23 6.21 -3.78
C ALA A 112 7.16 4.68 -3.91
N ASP A 113 7.10 4.23 -5.16
CA ASP A 113 7.19 2.81 -5.52
C ASP A 113 8.47 2.59 -6.33
N VAL A 114 9.10 1.44 -6.14
CA VAL A 114 10.26 0.99 -6.92
C VAL A 114 9.97 -0.40 -7.45
N SER A 115 10.03 -0.57 -8.77
CA SER A 115 9.73 -1.82 -9.43
C SER A 115 10.90 -2.30 -10.28
N PHE A 116 11.04 -3.61 -10.36
CA PHE A 116 12.00 -4.31 -11.20
C PHE A 116 11.29 -5.44 -11.93
N PHE A 117 11.63 -5.62 -13.20
CA PHE A 117 11.06 -6.67 -14.01
C PHE A 117 12.09 -7.25 -14.97
N TYR A 118 12.24 -8.57 -14.93
CA TYR A 118 13.05 -9.37 -15.83
C TYR A 118 12.12 -10.26 -16.65
N THR A 119 12.33 -10.32 -17.96
CA THR A 119 11.62 -11.25 -18.84
C THR A 119 12.58 -11.80 -19.88
N LYS A 120 12.54 -13.12 -20.07
CA LYS A 120 13.30 -13.83 -21.09
C LYS A 120 12.32 -14.64 -21.93
N PRO A 121 11.95 -14.13 -23.12
CA PRO A 121 11.13 -14.88 -24.07
C PRO A 121 11.97 -15.98 -24.76
N GLU A 122 11.29 -16.83 -25.54
CA GLU A 122 11.91 -17.80 -26.46
C GLU A 122 12.86 -18.79 -25.76
N LEU A 123 12.48 -19.29 -24.58
CA LEU A 123 13.14 -20.43 -23.97
C LEU A 123 12.77 -21.70 -24.74
N ASP A 124 13.78 -22.34 -25.33
CA ASP A 124 13.63 -23.63 -26.00
C ASP A 124 13.29 -24.73 -24.99
N LEU A 125 12.13 -25.34 -25.17
CA LEU A 125 11.60 -26.46 -24.37
C LEU A 125 11.32 -27.68 -25.26
N GLY A 126 12.13 -27.88 -26.29
CA GLY A 126 11.98 -28.93 -27.29
C GLY A 126 11.03 -28.49 -28.41
N ASP A 127 9.85 -29.08 -28.48
CA ASP A 127 8.86 -28.74 -29.52
C ASP A 127 8.05 -27.46 -29.21
N LYS A 128 8.37 -26.77 -28.12
CA LYS A 128 7.63 -25.60 -27.62
C LYS A 128 8.58 -24.50 -27.17
N GLU A 129 8.06 -23.28 -27.19
CA GLU A 129 8.71 -22.11 -26.62
C GLU A 129 8.07 -21.75 -25.29
N GLY A 130 8.84 -21.09 -24.44
CA GLY A 130 8.32 -20.53 -23.20
C GLY A 130 8.95 -19.19 -22.85
N THR A 131 8.27 -18.46 -21.99
CA THR A 131 8.75 -17.19 -21.46
C THR A 131 8.89 -17.30 -19.94
N PHE A 132 10.08 -17.04 -19.43
CA PHE A 132 10.30 -16.89 -17.99
C PHE A 132 10.34 -15.41 -17.63
N SER A 133 9.61 -15.02 -16.60
CA SER A 133 9.60 -13.67 -16.07
C SER A 133 9.76 -13.67 -14.56
N PHE A 134 10.34 -12.61 -14.03
CA PHE A 134 10.44 -12.36 -12.60
C PHE A 134 10.16 -10.88 -12.33
N GLY A 135 9.24 -10.60 -11.41
CA GLY A 135 8.89 -9.25 -10.99
C GLY A 135 9.19 -9.03 -9.52
N MET A 136 9.56 -7.80 -9.18
CA MET A 136 9.63 -7.30 -7.81
C MET A 136 9.09 -5.87 -7.74
N ASN A 137 8.34 -5.55 -6.69
CA ASN A 137 7.86 -4.22 -6.41
C ASN A 137 7.90 -3.93 -4.91
N ILE A 138 8.52 -2.81 -4.53
CA ILE A 138 8.39 -2.24 -3.19
C ILE A 138 7.53 -1.00 -3.33
N SER A 139 6.36 -1.02 -2.70
CA SER A 139 5.31 -0.01 -2.86
C SER A 139 5.04 0.77 -1.59
N ASN A 140 4.49 1.98 -1.77
CA ASN A 140 4.08 2.92 -0.74
C ASN A 140 5.20 3.29 0.24
N ILE A 141 6.46 3.39 -0.20
CA ILE A 141 7.56 3.89 0.64
C ILE A 141 7.33 5.38 0.86
N GLY A 142 6.85 5.79 2.03
CA GLY A 142 6.43 7.17 2.21
C GLY A 142 6.18 7.60 3.65
N ALA A 143 5.85 8.88 3.79
CA ALA A 143 5.62 9.50 5.09
C ALA A 143 4.43 8.86 5.81
N LYS A 144 4.51 8.81 7.14
CA LYS A 144 3.40 8.40 7.99
C LYS A 144 2.24 9.38 7.88
N MET A 145 1.02 8.89 8.12
CA MET A 145 -0.21 9.66 8.02
C MET A 145 -0.85 9.83 9.40
N SER A 146 -1.55 10.95 9.64
CA SER A 146 -2.36 11.16 10.85
C SER A 146 -3.65 11.90 10.51
N TYR A 147 -4.72 11.57 11.23
CA TYR A 147 -6.07 12.11 11.06
C TYR A 147 -6.46 13.12 12.14
N THR A 148 -5.59 13.39 13.11
CA THR A 148 -5.79 14.42 14.13
C THR A 148 -4.49 15.21 14.33
N GLU A 149 -4.58 16.40 14.91
CA GLU A 149 -3.40 17.22 15.16
C GLU A 149 -2.50 16.70 16.30
N THR A 150 -3.06 15.86 17.17
CA THR A 150 -2.40 15.38 18.40
C THR A 150 -2.08 13.88 18.38
N ALA A 151 -2.59 13.11 17.40
CA ALA A 151 -2.34 11.68 17.32
C ALA A 151 -0.95 11.35 16.77
N ARG A 152 -0.43 10.21 17.24
CA ARG A 152 0.73 9.54 16.63
C ARG A 152 0.43 9.23 15.18
N GLN A 153 1.45 9.34 14.34
CA GLN A 153 1.34 9.07 12.91
C GLN A 153 1.51 7.57 12.64
N ASP A 154 0.70 7.03 11.74
CA ASP A 154 0.71 5.63 11.34
C ASP A 154 1.47 5.44 10.02
N PHE A 155 2.20 4.33 9.90
CA PHE A 155 2.79 3.96 8.62
C PHE A 155 1.71 3.73 7.56
N ILE A 156 1.93 4.29 6.37
CA ILE A 156 1.18 3.83 5.19
C ILE A 156 1.59 2.39 4.87
N PRO A 157 0.70 1.57 4.27
CA PRO A 157 0.95 0.15 4.06
C PRO A 157 2.04 -0.09 3.00
N MET A 158 3.29 -0.10 3.47
CA MET A 158 4.46 -0.46 2.67
C MET A 158 4.44 -1.95 2.38
N ASN A 159 4.57 -2.35 1.12
CA ASN A 159 4.54 -3.75 0.74
C ASN A 159 5.69 -4.09 -0.21
N MET A 160 6.31 -5.24 0.01
CA MET A 160 7.19 -5.89 -0.95
C MET A 160 6.46 -7.06 -1.59
N ARG A 161 6.34 -7.03 -2.91
CA ARG A 161 5.84 -8.15 -3.72
C ARG A 161 6.95 -8.64 -4.63
N LEU A 162 7.13 -9.95 -4.72
CA LEU A 162 7.99 -10.55 -5.72
C LEU A 162 7.41 -11.87 -6.20
N GLY A 163 7.67 -12.21 -7.45
CA GLY A 163 7.06 -13.39 -8.04
C GLY A 163 7.68 -13.79 -9.38
N PRO A 164 7.99 -15.08 -9.57
CA PRO A 164 8.25 -15.62 -10.90
C PRO A 164 6.94 -15.89 -11.65
N ALA A 165 7.03 -15.84 -12.97
CA ALA A 165 6.02 -16.32 -13.89
C ALA A 165 6.67 -17.13 -15.00
N PHE A 166 6.00 -18.21 -15.41
CA PHE A 166 6.41 -19.04 -16.52
C PHE A 166 5.23 -19.25 -17.46
N THR A 167 5.40 -18.80 -18.70
CA THR A 167 4.43 -18.95 -19.77
C THR A 167 4.91 -20.04 -20.71
N LEU A 168 4.05 -21.01 -21.00
CA LEU A 168 4.26 -22.04 -22.02
C LEU A 168 3.37 -21.73 -23.22
N ASP A 169 3.99 -21.58 -24.38
CA ASP A 169 3.29 -21.36 -25.63
C ASP A 169 2.96 -22.72 -26.25
N LEU A 170 1.66 -23.01 -26.37
CA LEU A 170 1.18 -24.30 -26.91
C LEU A 170 1.10 -24.27 -28.44
N ASP A 171 0.69 -23.12 -28.98
CA ASP A 171 0.64 -22.79 -30.40
C ASP A 171 0.60 -21.25 -30.57
N GLN A 172 0.37 -20.76 -31.79
CA GLN A 172 0.37 -19.33 -32.12
C GLN A 172 -0.72 -18.49 -31.42
N TYR A 173 -1.75 -19.13 -30.85
CA TYR A 173 -2.90 -18.45 -30.24
C TYR A 173 -3.15 -18.86 -28.80
N ASN A 174 -2.58 -19.98 -28.34
CA ASN A 174 -2.82 -20.55 -27.03
C ASN A 174 -1.55 -20.57 -26.18
N SER A 175 -1.63 -19.94 -25.01
CA SER A 175 -0.55 -19.93 -24.01
C SER A 175 -1.11 -20.23 -22.62
N ILE A 176 -0.34 -20.92 -21.77
CA ILE A 176 -0.68 -21.15 -20.37
C ILE A 176 0.41 -20.51 -19.50
N THR A 177 0.01 -19.68 -18.54
CA THR A 177 0.96 -19.03 -17.61
C THR A 177 0.75 -19.51 -16.18
N PHE A 178 1.84 -19.93 -15.55
CA PHE A 178 1.92 -20.23 -14.12
C PHE A 178 2.64 -19.08 -13.42
N ASN A 179 2.08 -18.57 -12.32
CA ASN A 179 2.72 -17.52 -11.53
C ASN A 179 2.65 -17.85 -10.04
N LEU A 180 3.60 -17.30 -9.30
CA LEU A 180 3.62 -17.33 -7.85
C LEU A 180 3.93 -15.90 -7.38
N ASP A 181 3.10 -15.37 -6.49
CA ASP A 181 3.30 -14.06 -5.89
C ASP A 181 3.48 -14.18 -4.38
N ILE A 182 4.59 -13.67 -3.87
CA ILE A 182 4.86 -13.55 -2.43
C ILE A 182 4.72 -12.08 -2.05
N ASN A 183 3.88 -11.79 -1.07
CA ASN A 183 3.67 -10.43 -0.56
C ASN A 183 4.02 -10.35 0.93
N LYS A 184 4.86 -9.38 1.28
CA LYS A 184 5.23 -9.07 2.67
C LYS A 184 4.90 -7.62 3.00
N LEU A 185 4.18 -7.43 4.10
CA LEU A 185 4.00 -6.10 4.69
C LEU A 185 5.32 -5.66 5.33
N LEU A 186 5.78 -4.46 4.96
CA LEU A 186 7.03 -3.85 5.42
C LEU A 186 6.82 -2.82 6.53
N VAL A 187 5.77 -3.01 7.33
CA VAL A 187 5.44 -2.17 8.48
C VAL A 187 5.75 -2.97 9.75
N PRO A 188 6.38 -2.37 10.77
CA PRO A 188 6.65 -3.06 12.02
C PRO A 188 5.38 -3.61 12.68
N THR A 189 5.49 -4.82 13.22
CA THR A 189 4.46 -5.44 14.04
C THR A 189 4.24 -4.59 15.30
N PRO A 190 2.99 -4.16 15.58
CA PRO A 190 2.69 -3.32 16.74
C PRO A 190 3.24 -3.90 18.05
N PRO A 191 3.76 -3.06 18.95
CA PRO A 191 4.39 -3.52 20.18
C PRO A 191 3.34 -3.99 21.18
N ILE A 192 3.61 -5.13 21.80
CA ILE A 192 2.96 -5.58 23.03
C ILE A 192 3.90 -5.21 24.17
N TYR A 193 3.45 -4.34 25.06
CA TYR A 193 4.27 -3.91 26.19
C TYR A 193 4.20 -4.92 27.34
N LYS A 194 5.32 -5.08 28.05
CA LYS A 194 5.42 -5.94 29.22
C LYS A 194 4.62 -5.35 30.37
N LEU A 195 3.93 -6.21 31.12
CA LEU A 195 3.20 -5.83 32.33
C LEU A 195 4.02 -6.21 33.57
N ASP A 196 4.00 -5.35 34.57
CA ASP A 196 4.55 -5.62 35.89
C ASP A 196 3.63 -6.54 36.72
N SER A 197 4.06 -6.90 37.93
CA SER A 197 3.29 -7.76 38.85
C SER A 197 1.96 -7.15 39.31
N ALA A 198 1.71 -5.86 39.05
CA ALA A 198 0.47 -5.16 39.35
C ALA A 198 -0.43 -4.99 38.10
N GLY A 199 0.01 -5.47 36.94
CA GLY A 199 -0.71 -5.36 35.68
C GLY A 199 -0.55 -4.00 34.98
N ALA A 200 0.38 -3.15 35.41
CA ALA A 200 0.72 -1.90 34.74
C ALA A 200 1.84 -2.10 33.72
N VAL A 201 1.93 -1.25 32.71
CA VAL A 201 3.00 -1.34 31.70
C VAL A 201 4.35 -1.03 32.35
N GLU A 202 5.30 -1.96 32.21
CA GLU A 202 6.65 -1.80 32.73
C GLU A 202 7.39 -0.70 31.96
N ILE A 203 8.00 0.23 32.69
CA ILE A 203 8.81 1.32 32.15
C ILE A 203 10.26 1.03 32.49
N ASP A 204 11.14 1.09 31.51
CA ASP A 204 12.58 0.94 31.73
C ASP A 204 13.09 2.13 32.57
N PRO A 205 13.68 1.89 33.76
CA PRO A 205 14.11 2.96 34.66
C PRO A 205 15.27 3.80 34.10
N THR A 206 15.96 3.31 33.05
CA THR A 206 17.10 3.99 32.43
C THR A 206 16.68 4.89 31.27
N THR A 207 15.72 4.42 30.46
CA THR A 207 15.29 5.12 29.23
C THR A 207 13.97 5.86 29.38
N GLY A 208 13.14 5.49 30.38
CA GLY A 208 11.80 6.04 30.56
C GLY A 208 10.78 5.55 29.54
N GLU A 209 11.16 4.63 28.66
CA GLU A 209 10.31 4.06 27.61
C GLU A 209 9.61 2.79 28.10
N PHE A 210 8.46 2.49 27.50
CA PHE A 210 7.75 1.24 27.79
C PHE A 210 8.57 0.03 27.32
N VAL A 211 8.71 -0.96 28.20
CA VAL A 211 9.41 -2.20 27.87
C VAL A 211 8.55 -3.02 26.91
N ILE A 212 9.08 -3.30 25.72
CA ILE A 212 8.39 -4.08 24.69
C ILE A 212 8.62 -5.57 24.94
N ALA A 213 7.55 -6.32 25.19
CA ALA A 213 7.58 -7.77 25.32
C ALA A 213 7.64 -8.47 23.94
N SER A 214 6.90 -7.95 22.96
CA SER A 214 6.88 -8.47 21.57
C SER A 214 6.57 -7.38 20.55
N GLY A 215 6.92 -7.58 19.28
CA GLY A 215 6.79 -6.56 18.23
C GLY A 215 7.93 -5.54 18.24
N LYS A 216 7.70 -4.36 17.64
CA LYS A 216 8.70 -3.27 17.53
C LYS A 216 8.06 -1.90 17.72
N ASP A 217 8.84 -0.95 18.21
CA ASP A 217 8.40 0.44 18.37
C ASP A 217 8.01 1.06 17.01
N PRO A 218 6.76 1.50 16.82
CA PRO A 218 6.33 2.13 15.58
C PRO A 218 6.81 3.59 15.49
N ASN A 219 7.40 4.17 16.53
CA ASN A 219 7.89 5.56 16.55
C ASN A 219 9.29 5.73 15.92
N VAL A 220 9.53 5.04 14.81
CA VAL A 220 10.80 5.10 14.08
C VAL A 220 10.63 5.68 12.67
N GLY A 221 11.73 6.06 12.01
CA GLY A 221 11.70 6.49 10.61
C GLY A 221 11.29 5.37 9.64
N VAL A 222 10.88 5.73 8.42
CA VAL A 222 10.40 4.80 7.38
C VAL A 222 11.39 3.69 7.07
N ALA A 223 12.66 4.02 6.85
CA ALA A 223 13.70 3.04 6.55
C ALA A 223 13.92 2.05 7.70
N GLN A 224 13.93 2.55 8.95
CA GLN A 224 14.04 1.69 10.13
C GLN A 224 12.81 0.81 10.30
N GLY A 225 11.61 1.33 10.03
CA GLY A 225 10.37 0.55 10.06
C GLY A 225 10.39 -0.62 9.06
N ILE A 226 10.89 -0.39 7.84
CA ILE A 226 11.08 -1.46 6.85
C ILE A 226 12.04 -2.52 7.38
N ILE A 227 13.21 -2.14 7.91
CA ILE A 227 14.20 -3.11 8.42
C ILE A 227 13.63 -3.90 9.62
N GLN A 228 12.95 -3.21 10.54
CA GLN A 228 12.29 -3.82 11.68
C GLN A 228 11.29 -4.89 11.23
N SER A 229 10.51 -4.65 10.17
CA SER A 229 9.52 -5.59 9.65
C SER A 229 10.06 -6.96 9.21
N PHE A 230 11.38 -7.13 9.09
CA PHE A 230 12.01 -8.43 8.78
C PHE A 230 12.40 -9.24 10.02
N SER A 231 12.45 -8.59 11.19
CA SER A 231 12.91 -9.17 12.47
C SER A 231 11.95 -8.87 13.63
N ASP A 232 10.73 -8.51 13.31
CA ASP A 232 9.64 -8.17 14.23
C ASP A 232 8.67 -9.34 14.47
N ALA A 233 8.93 -10.49 13.84
CA ALA A 233 8.14 -11.69 14.03
C ALA A 233 7.99 -11.95 15.54
N PRO A 234 6.76 -11.94 16.07
CA PRO A 234 6.54 -12.14 17.49
C PRO A 234 7.00 -13.56 17.81
N GLY A 235 8.13 -13.67 18.49
CA GLY A 235 8.42 -14.87 19.26
C GLY A 235 7.26 -15.09 20.24
N ASN A 236 6.96 -16.36 20.54
CA ASN A 236 5.95 -16.70 21.54
C ASN A 236 6.19 -15.85 22.80
N VAL A 237 5.24 -14.95 23.08
CA VAL A 237 5.07 -14.31 24.39
C VAL A 237 4.14 -15.16 25.24
#